data_AF-A0A7T7L2U3-F1
#
_entry.id   AF-A0A7T7L2U3-F1
#
_cell.length_a   1.000
_cell.length_b   1.000
_cell.length_c   1.000
_cell.angle_alpha   90.00
_cell.angle_beta   90.00
_cell.angle_gamma   90.00
#
_symmetry.space_group_name_H-M   'P 1'
#
loop_
_entity.id
_entity.type
_entity.pdbx_description
1 polymer ?
#
loop_
_entity_poly.entity_id
_entity_poly.type
_entity_poly.pdbx_seq_one_letter_code
_entity_poly.pdbx_strand_id
1 'polypeptide(L)'
;MTNPEHPPPPPPRPAPPSASVSPSASPLLSSGVAPLLSSVRMAHFVAHGSLRLDAVVPAEMNAEAIGFLGRGVPGVPYGSAVADAYPEGSFARRLLDIPAVAGALRSLVGPHPRVDHHAVHVRDPREGSAQPLHGDAIIDVRTDAFDVQLMYYPQDVTLDMGGTLSVPGSHLRRTNETDTGRYQNLLGQSRLVCPAGTVVFLHHGLWHGGRRNDSDAVRYMFKIRFNPAVRQRRLWDTSDLEDPRVAEELMTTFPWYEPATGRLEIYNRVLLWRSLTGDESFDLEHWVTRVSNRPQEEVA
;
A
#
# COMPACT_ATOMS: atom_id res chain seq x y z
N MET A 1 61.36 4.39 -0.73
CA MET A 1 60.16 5.14 -0.27
C MET A 1 58.99 4.19 -0.32
N THR A 2 58.63 3.62 0.82
CA THR A 2 57.52 2.67 0.98
C THR A 2 56.25 3.44 1.34
N ASN A 3 55.19 3.22 0.58
CA ASN A 3 53.88 3.84 0.75
C ASN A 3 53.22 3.28 2.03
N PRO A 4 52.61 4.10 2.91
CA PRO A 4 51.93 3.57 4.09
C PRO A 4 50.59 2.95 3.68
N GLU A 5 50.35 1.71 4.11
CA GLU A 5 49.08 1.01 3.92
C GLU A 5 47.96 1.71 4.72
N HIS A 6 46.83 1.97 4.06
CA HIS A 6 45.62 2.44 4.72
C HIS A 6 44.98 1.28 5.52
N PRO A 7 44.47 1.54 6.74
CA PRO A 7 43.76 0.53 7.50
C PRO A 7 42.46 0.12 6.81
N PRO A 8 42.03 -1.15 6.95
CA PRO A 8 40.80 -1.64 6.34
C PRO A 8 39.57 -0.92 6.92
N PRO A 9 38.49 -0.77 6.11
CA PRO A 9 37.26 -0.13 6.57
C PRO A 9 36.63 -0.92 7.73
N PRO A 10 35.94 -0.22 8.66
CA PRO A 10 35.25 -0.88 9.76
C PRO A 10 34.13 -1.80 9.25
N PRO A 11 33.81 -2.87 10.01
CA PRO A 11 32.72 -3.77 9.65
C PRO A 11 31.37 -3.03 9.62
N PRO A 12 30.42 -3.49 8.77
CA PRO A 12 29.09 -2.89 8.70
C PRO A 12 28.39 -2.99 10.06
N ARG A 13 27.71 -1.92 10.47
CA ARG A 13 26.90 -1.91 11.69
C ARG A 13 25.78 -2.96 11.55
N PRO A 14 25.44 -3.68 12.64
CA PRO A 14 24.30 -4.57 12.64
C PRO A 14 23.04 -3.79 12.25
N ALA A 15 22.20 -4.39 11.40
CA ALA A 15 20.91 -3.82 11.06
C ALA A 15 20.10 -3.58 12.35
N PRO A 16 19.38 -2.44 12.46
CA PRO A 16 18.49 -2.25 13.59
C PRO A 16 17.51 -3.43 13.64
N PRO A 17 17.14 -3.91 14.84
CA PRO A 17 16.14 -4.96 14.96
C PRO A 17 14.89 -4.51 14.21
N SER A 18 14.38 -5.36 13.33
CA SER A 18 13.05 -5.16 12.76
C SER A 18 12.10 -5.01 13.94
N ALA A 19 11.50 -3.84 14.10
CA ALA A 19 10.42 -3.65 15.05
C ALA A 19 9.27 -4.55 14.60
N SER A 20 9.23 -5.77 15.12
CA SER A 20 8.04 -6.60 15.09
C SER A 20 7.04 -5.89 15.99
N VAL A 21 6.26 -5.00 15.40
CA VAL A 21 5.01 -4.56 16.01
C VAL A 21 4.19 -5.82 16.17
N SER A 22 4.09 -6.32 17.40
CA SER A 22 3.19 -7.42 17.75
C SER A 22 1.81 -7.09 17.20
N PRO A 23 1.13 -8.01 16.50
CA PRO A 23 -0.24 -7.78 16.10
C PRO A 23 -1.05 -7.68 17.40
N SER A 24 -1.47 -6.47 17.75
CA SER A 24 -2.53 -6.29 18.74
C SER A 24 -3.71 -7.10 18.24
N ALA A 25 -4.03 -8.18 18.95
CA ALA A 25 -5.19 -9.01 18.65
C ALA A 25 -6.40 -8.07 18.49
N SER A 26 -6.98 -8.07 17.29
CA SER A 26 -8.15 -7.25 17.00
C SER A 26 -9.32 -7.83 17.80
N PRO A 27 -10.03 -7.04 18.62
CA PRO A 27 -11.24 -7.53 19.25
C PRO A 27 -12.26 -7.82 18.15
N LEU A 28 -12.83 -9.02 18.17
CA LEU A 28 -13.96 -9.40 17.34
C LEU A 28 -15.09 -8.38 17.56
N LEU A 29 -15.31 -7.49 16.59
CA LEU A 29 -16.31 -6.44 16.69
C LEU A 29 -17.70 -7.02 16.40
N SER A 30 -18.53 -7.01 17.44
CA SER A 30 -19.93 -7.43 17.46
C SER A 30 -20.89 -6.28 17.08
N SER A 31 -20.64 -5.59 15.97
CA SER A 31 -21.60 -4.63 15.42
C SER A 31 -21.62 -4.71 13.90
N GLY A 32 -22.82 -4.71 13.30
CA GLY A 32 -23.03 -4.86 11.86
C GLY A 32 -22.55 -3.67 11.01
N VAL A 33 -21.62 -2.86 11.50
CA VAL A 33 -20.97 -1.75 10.78
C VAL A 33 -19.50 -2.08 10.66
N ALA A 34 -19.01 -2.18 9.43
CA ALA A 34 -17.59 -2.39 9.15
C ALA A 34 -16.73 -1.29 9.81
N PRO A 35 -15.74 -1.63 10.66
CA PRO A 35 -14.93 -0.65 11.37
C PRO A 35 -14.08 0.14 10.38
N LEU A 36 -14.25 1.46 10.36
CA LEU A 36 -13.42 2.35 9.58
C LEU A 36 -11.99 2.39 10.13
N LEU A 37 -11.06 2.84 9.30
CA LEU A 37 -9.70 3.15 9.76
C LEU A 37 -9.72 4.31 10.75
N SER A 38 -8.80 4.29 11.71
CA SER A 38 -8.50 5.47 12.52
C SER A 38 -7.57 6.42 11.75
N SER A 39 -7.42 7.65 12.22
CA SER A 39 -6.52 8.65 11.63
C SER A 39 -5.07 8.21 11.68
N VAL A 40 -4.63 7.53 12.74
CA VAL A 40 -3.27 6.93 12.81
C VAL A 40 -3.08 5.89 11.71
N ARG A 41 -4.07 5.01 11.47
CA ARG A 41 -3.98 4.01 10.37
C ARG A 41 -4.05 4.64 8.99
N MET A 42 -4.82 5.72 8.83
CA MET A 42 -4.84 6.49 7.58
C MET A 42 -3.49 7.17 7.33
N ALA A 43 -2.91 7.79 8.36
CA ALA A 43 -1.59 8.39 8.32
C ALA A 43 -0.50 7.36 7.97
N HIS A 44 -0.57 6.16 8.55
CA HIS A 44 0.30 5.04 8.17
C HIS A 44 0.15 4.71 6.67
N PHE A 45 -1.07 4.62 6.13
CA PHE A 45 -1.26 4.38 4.69
C PHE A 45 -0.68 5.51 3.84
N VAL A 46 -0.88 6.78 4.24
CA VAL A 46 -0.30 7.96 3.58
C VAL A 46 1.23 7.95 3.61
N ALA A 47 1.84 7.45 4.69
CA ALA A 47 3.28 7.36 4.81
C ALA A 47 3.86 6.18 4.02
N HIS A 48 3.30 4.98 4.21
CA HIS A 48 3.84 3.73 3.70
C HIS A 48 3.34 3.40 2.28
N GLY A 49 2.20 3.95 1.86
CA GLY A 49 1.48 3.60 0.64
C GLY A 49 0.82 2.23 0.68
N SER A 50 0.73 1.59 1.85
CA SER A 50 0.08 0.29 2.01
C SER A 50 -0.52 0.10 3.41
N LEU A 51 -1.51 -0.80 3.48
CA LEU A 51 -2.16 -1.24 4.70
C LEU A 51 -2.35 -2.76 4.65
N ARG A 52 -1.80 -3.45 5.64
CA ARG A 52 -1.86 -4.92 5.76
C ARG A 52 -2.92 -5.34 6.77
N LEU A 53 -3.70 -6.37 6.41
CA LEU A 53 -4.72 -7.02 7.23
C LEU A 53 -4.42 -8.52 7.25
N ASP A 54 -3.76 -9.00 8.29
CA ASP A 54 -3.34 -10.41 8.40
C ASP A 54 -4.50 -11.33 8.75
N ALA A 55 -4.59 -12.45 8.02
CA ALA A 55 -5.53 -13.54 8.28
C ALA A 55 -6.99 -13.10 8.55
N VAL A 56 -7.44 -12.02 7.88
CA VAL A 56 -8.81 -11.49 8.04
C VAL A 56 -9.85 -12.28 7.25
N VAL A 57 -9.42 -13.06 6.26
CA VAL A 57 -10.31 -13.91 5.46
C VAL A 57 -10.41 -15.30 6.09
N PRO A 58 -11.63 -15.82 6.37
CA PRO A 58 -11.82 -17.12 6.99
C PRO A 58 -11.20 -18.29 6.24
N ALA A 59 -10.77 -19.32 6.98
CA ALA A 59 -10.04 -20.47 6.44
C ALA A 59 -10.84 -21.26 5.40
N GLU A 60 -12.15 -21.39 5.57
CA GLU A 60 -13.05 -22.02 4.62
C GLU A 60 -13.11 -21.26 3.29
N MET A 61 -13.08 -19.92 3.35
CA MET A 61 -13.07 -19.07 2.17
C MET A 61 -11.71 -19.12 1.47
N ASN A 62 -10.63 -19.21 2.24
CA ASN A 62 -9.27 -19.45 1.73
C ASN A 62 -9.17 -20.78 0.97
N ALA A 63 -9.74 -21.86 1.50
CA ALA A 63 -9.78 -23.16 0.83
C ALA A 63 -10.61 -23.11 -0.48
N GLU A 64 -11.77 -22.45 -0.46
CA GLU A 64 -12.61 -22.22 -1.65
C GLU A 64 -11.85 -21.43 -2.73
N ALA A 65 -11.10 -20.40 -2.30
CA ALA A 65 -10.39 -19.49 -3.18
C ALA A 65 -9.39 -20.20 -4.09
N ILE A 66 -8.66 -21.22 -3.59
CA ILE A 66 -7.68 -21.95 -4.40
C ILE A 66 -8.34 -22.56 -5.64
N GLY A 67 -9.48 -23.22 -5.46
CA GLY A 67 -10.24 -23.80 -6.57
C GLY A 67 -10.87 -22.73 -7.47
N PHE A 68 -11.41 -21.65 -6.88
CA PHE A 68 -12.01 -20.54 -7.62
C PHE A 68 -10.97 -19.82 -8.52
N LEU A 69 -9.84 -19.42 -7.95
CA LEU A 69 -8.77 -18.71 -8.65
C LEU A 69 -8.07 -19.59 -9.70
N GLY A 70 -7.91 -20.89 -9.41
CA GLY A 70 -7.35 -21.84 -10.37
C GLY A 70 -8.18 -22.03 -11.64
N ARG A 71 -9.50 -21.77 -11.59
CA ARG A 71 -10.38 -21.76 -12.78
C ARG A 71 -10.37 -20.43 -13.53
N GLY A 72 -9.74 -19.39 -12.96
CA GLY A 72 -9.82 -18.02 -13.44
C GLY A 72 -11.08 -17.29 -12.97
N VAL A 73 -11.01 -15.96 -12.99
CA VAL A 73 -12.12 -15.07 -12.64
C VAL A 73 -12.62 -14.38 -13.91
N PRO A 74 -13.93 -14.39 -14.20
CA PRO A 74 -14.48 -13.69 -15.35
C PRO A 74 -14.14 -12.19 -15.30
N GLY A 75 -13.69 -11.64 -16.43
CA GLY A 75 -13.35 -10.23 -16.55
C GLY A 75 -14.55 -9.32 -16.26
N VAL A 76 -14.26 -8.16 -15.67
CA VAL A 76 -15.23 -7.08 -15.41
C VAL A 76 -14.92 -5.89 -16.31
N PRO A 77 -15.92 -5.24 -16.92
CA PRO A 77 -15.70 -4.00 -17.67
C PRO A 77 -15.07 -2.90 -16.80
N TYR A 78 -14.17 -2.14 -17.40
CA TYR A 78 -13.58 -0.98 -16.74
C TYR A 78 -14.65 0.01 -16.26
N GLY A 79 -14.53 0.49 -15.03
CA GLY A 79 -15.40 1.50 -14.44
C GLY A 79 -16.74 0.98 -13.94
N SER A 80 -17.00 -0.34 -14.00
CA SER A 80 -18.17 -0.97 -13.39
C SER A 80 -18.24 -0.66 -11.90
N ALA A 81 -19.41 -0.32 -11.38
CA ALA A 81 -19.59 -0.21 -9.94
C ALA A 81 -19.35 -1.58 -9.28
N VAL A 82 -18.75 -1.62 -8.09
CA VAL A 82 -18.46 -2.88 -7.38
C VAL A 82 -19.71 -3.76 -7.22
N ALA A 83 -20.88 -3.15 -6.99
CA ALA A 83 -22.14 -3.90 -6.84
C ALA A 83 -22.57 -4.63 -8.13
N ASP A 84 -22.27 -4.06 -9.30
CA ASP A 84 -22.59 -4.65 -10.61
C ASP A 84 -21.50 -5.62 -11.06
N ALA A 85 -20.24 -5.28 -10.78
CA ALA A 85 -19.06 -6.10 -11.08
C ALA A 85 -19.07 -7.43 -10.30
N TYR A 86 -19.50 -7.38 -9.04
CA TYR A 86 -19.49 -8.51 -8.12
C TYR A 86 -20.88 -8.65 -7.49
N PRO A 87 -21.76 -9.47 -8.10
CA PRO A 87 -23.09 -9.75 -7.57
C PRO A 87 -23.03 -10.30 -6.14
N GLU A 88 -24.10 -10.09 -5.39
CA GLU A 88 -24.24 -10.59 -4.03
C GLU A 88 -24.01 -12.11 -3.97
N GLY A 89 -23.27 -12.57 -2.95
CA GLY A 89 -22.88 -13.98 -2.79
C GLY A 89 -21.69 -14.44 -3.63
N SER A 90 -21.30 -13.70 -4.68
CA SER A 90 -20.07 -14.03 -5.43
C SER A 90 -18.84 -14.01 -4.52
N PHE A 91 -17.80 -14.78 -4.88
CA PHE A 91 -16.58 -14.87 -4.07
C PHE A 91 -15.94 -13.49 -3.83
N ALA A 92 -15.77 -12.70 -4.90
CA ALA A 92 -15.22 -11.36 -4.81
C ALA A 92 -16.09 -10.44 -3.93
N ARG A 93 -17.42 -10.54 -4.03
CA ARG A 93 -18.31 -9.76 -3.19
C ARG A 93 -18.19 -10.13 -1.70
N ARG A 94 -18.21 -11.44 -1.37
CA ARG A 94 -17.99 -11.92 0.00
C ARG A 94 -16.65 -11.48 0.56
N LEU A 95 -15.58 -11.51 -0.23
CA LEU A 95 -14.26 -11.00 0.15
C LEU A 95 -14.31 -9.52 0.53
N LEU A 96 -14.98 -8.69 -0.28
CA LEU A 96 -15.08 -7.25 -0.03
C LEU A 96 -16.02 -6.91 1.12
N ASP A 97 -17.00 -7.77 1.41
CA ASP A 97 -17.96 -7.59 2.50
C ASP A 97 -17.40 -8.02 3.88
N ILE A 98 -16.21 -8.63 3.96
CA ILE A 98 -15.53 -8.92 5.23
C ILE A 98 -15.34 -7.60 6.00
N PRO A 99 -15.78 -7.47 7.27
CA PRO A 99 -15.83 -6.17 7.96
C PRO A 99 -14.54 -5.36 7.93
N ALA A 100 -13.38 -5.99 8.15
CA ALA A 100 -12.10 -5.31 8.10
C ALA A 100 -11.72 -4.84 6.68
N VAL A 101 -12.07 -5.62 5.65
CA VAL A 101 -11.82 -5.32 4.24
C VAL A 101 -12.76 -4.20 3.77
N ALA A 102 -14.06 -4.32 4.06
CA ALA A 102 -15.07 -3.32 3.76
C ALA A 102 -14.76 -1.97 4.40
N GLY A 103 -14.36 -1.98 5.68
CA GLY A 103 -14.00 -0.78 6.42
C GLY A 103 -12.78 -0.09 5.85
N ALA A 104 -11.71 -0.84 5.55
CA ALA A 104 -10.51 -0.31 4.91
C ALA A 104 -10.80 0.24 3.50
N LEU A 105 -11.53 -0.50 2.67
CA LEU A 105 -11.91 -0.05 1.33
C LEU A 105 -12.73 1.24 1.39
N ARG A 106 -13.71 1.31 2.29
CA ARG A 106 -14.53 2.52 2.47
C ARG A 106 -13.71 3.70 2.97
N SER A 107 -12.80 3.49 3.92
CA SER A 107 -11.93 4.56 4.43
C SER A 107 -10.97 5.10 3.38
N LEU A 108 -10.42 4.22 2.54
CA LEU A 108 -9.42 4.60 1.55
C LEU A 108 -10.03 5.14 0.26
N VAL A 109 -11.09 4.50 -0.26
CA VAL A 109 -11.66 4.77 -1.60
C VAL A 109 -13.03 5.45 -1.54
N GLY A 110 -13.81 5.18 -0.49
CA GLY A 110 -15.14 5.75 -0.30
C GLY A 110 -16.29 4.81 -0.68
N PRO A 111 -17.54 5.30 -0.55
CA PRO A 111 -18.73 4.55 -0.93
C PRO A 111 -18.81 4.39 -2.46
N HIS A 112 -19.46 3.30 -2.88
CA HIS A 112 -19.72 2.97 -4.29
C HIS A 112 -18.47 2.99 -5.20
N PRO A 113 -17.35 2.36 -4.79
CA PRO A 113 -16.15 2.33 -5.61
C PRO A 113 -16.42 1.65 -6.96
N ARG A 114 -15.63 2.03 -7.97
CA ARG A 114 -15.62 1.39 -9.29
C ARG A 114 -14.44 0.43 -9.39
N VAL A 115 -14.60 -0.61 -10.18
CA VAL A 115 -13.53 -1.55 -10.52
C VAL A 115 -12.81 -1.02 -11.77
N ASP A 116 -11.51 -0.76 -11.63
CA ASP A 116 -10.62 -0.44 -12.76
C ASP A 116 -10.35 -1.72 -13.55
N HIS A 117 -9.79 -2.71 -12.86
CA HIS A 117 -9.59 -4.09 -13.33
C HIS A 117 -9.38 -5.03 -12.14
N HIS A 118 -9.35 -6.33 -12.41
CA HIS A 118 -8.89 -7.36 -11.49
C HIS A 118 -8.00 -8.38 -12.22
N ALA A 119 -7.19 -9.12 -11.47
CA ALA A 119 -6.32 -10.15 -12.02
C ALA A 119 -6.06 -11.26 -11.01
N VAL A 120 -5.95 -12.49 -11.50
CA VAL A 120 -5.39 -13.60 -10.72
C VAL A 120 -3.92 -13.72 -11.09
N HIS A 121 -3.05 -13.48 -10.11
CA HIS A 121 -1.61 -13.68 -10.26
C HIS A 121 -1.21 -15.05 -9.74
N VAL A 122 -1.03 -15.99 -10.67
CA VAL A 122 -0.51 -17.32 -10.40
C VAL A 122 1.00 -17.30 -10.56
N ARG A 123 1.74 -17.89 -9.62
CA ARG A 123 3.15 -18.22 -9.78
C ARG A 123 3.34 -19.71 -9.65
N ASP A 124 3.81 -20.36 -10.70
CA ASP A 124 4.01 -21.80 -10.70
C ASP A 124 5.17 -22.21 -9.79
N PRO A 125 5.21 -23.47 -9.31
CA PRO A 125 6.36 -24.01 -8.61
C PRO A 125 7.65 -23.81 -9.42
N ARG A 126 8.73 -23.37 -8.76
CA ARG A 126 10.05 -23.13 -9.39
C ARG A 126 10.02 -22.15 -10.57
N GLU A 127 9.02 -21.27 -10.66
CA GLU A 127 8.96 -20.24 -11.70
C GLU A 127 10.03 -19.16 -11.42
N GLY A 128 11.12 -19.22 -12.19
CA GLY A 128 12.32 -18.40 -11.97
C GLY A 128 12.20 -16.92 -12.35
N SER A 129 11.06 -16.47 -12.86
CA SER A 129 10.86 -15.07 -13.27
C SER A 129 10.40 -14.18 -12.12
N ALA A 130 10.90 -12.94 -12.05
CA ALA A 130 10.39 -11.92 -11.14
C ALA A 130 9.98 -10.70 -11.96
N GLN A 131 8.94 -10.00 -11.51
CA GLN A 131 8.59 -8.71 -12.12
C GLN A 131 9.63 -7.65 -11.73
N PRO A 132 9.99 -6.76 -12.66
CA PRO A 132 10.67 -5.53 -12.28
C PRO A 132 9.78 -4.71 -11.34
N LEU A 133 10.39 -3.83 -10.54
CA LEU A 133 9.62 -2.85 -9.78
C LEU A 133 8.83 -1.95 -10.72
N HIS A 134 7.57 -1.74 -10.40
CA HIS A 134 6.65 -0.86 -11.12
C HIS A 134 5.66 -0.24 -10.14
N GLY A 135 5.16 0.95 -10.46
CA GLY A 135 3.83 1.37 -9.98
C GLY A 135 2.77 0.78 -10.90
N ASP A 136 1.50 0.80 -10.54
CA ASP A 136 0.45 0.47 -11.50
C ASP A 136 -0.08 1.72 -12.20
N ALA A 137 -0.42 1.54 -13.48
CA ALA A 137 -0.89 2.56 -14.42
C ALA A 137 0.17 3.57 -14.89
N ILE A 138 -0.26 4.47 -15.78
CA ILE A 138 0.52 5.64 -16.21
C ILE A 138 0.86 6.55 -15.02
N ILE A 139 1.73 7.53 -15.24
CA ILE A 139 1.98 8.59 -14.25
C ILE A 139 0.66 9.27 -13.89
N ASP A 140 0.24 9.11 -12.65
CA ASP A 140 -0.94 9.80 -12.14
C ASP A 140 -0.60 11.24 -11.79
N VAL A 141 -1.27 12.15 -12.48
CA VAL A 141 -1.10 13.60 -12.33
C VAL A 141 -2.07 14.18 -11.30
N ARG A 142 -3.07 13.41 -10.85
CA ARG A 142 -3.98 13.82 -9.77
C ARG A 142 -3.16 14.14 -8.53
N THR A 143 -3.58 15.17 -7.80
CA THR A 143 -2.95 15.62 -6.55
C THR A 143 -3.85 15.43 -5.35
N ASP A 144 -5.13 15.14 -5.58
CA ASP A 144 -6.19 15.14 -4.59
C ASP A 144 -7.06 13.86 -4.62
N ALA A 145 -6.71 12.89 -5.44
CA ALA A 145 -7.36 11.59 -5.55
C ALA A 145 -6.34 10.51 -5.93
N PHE A 146 -6.63 9.28 -5.55
CA PHE A 146 -5.80 8.11 -5.87
C PHE A 146 -6.62 6.84 -5.94
N ASP A 147 -6.12 5.87 -6.70
CA ASP A 147 -6.69 4.53 -6.75
C ASP A 147 -6.03 3.60 -5.72
N VAL A 148 -6.76 2.57 -5.31
CA VAL A 148 -6.27 1.59 -4.34
C VAL A 148 -6.43 0.19 -4.88
N GLN A 149 -5.43 -0.65 -4.61
CA GLN A 149 -5.37 -2.03 -5.04
C GLN A 149 -5.49 -2.93 -3.83
N LEU A 150 -6.40 -3.88 -3.87
CA LEU A 150 -6.47 -4.99 -2.94
C LEU A 150 -5.69 -6.16 -3.51
N MET A 151 -4.81 -6.75 -2.70
CA MET A 151 -4.12 -8.01 -2.97
C MET A 151 -4.48 -9.01 -1.88
N TYR A 152 -5.20 -10.06 -2.26
CA TYR A 152 -5.64 -11.14 -1.37
C TYR A 152 -4.81 -12.40 -1.58
N TYR A 153 -4.32 -12.98 -0.48
CA TYR A 153 -3.51 -14.19 -0.45
C TYR A 153 -4.29 -15.31 0.24
N PRO A 154 -4.82 -16.30 -0.51
CA PRO A 154 -5.66 -17.37 0.03
C PRO A 154 -4.87 -18.47 0.76
N GLN A 155 -3.55 -18.37 0.80
CA GLN A 155 -2.65 -19.38 1.33
C GLN A 155 -1.51 -18.69 2.06
N ASP A 156 -0.82 -19.44 2.92
CA ASP A 156 0.44 -18.99 3.48
C ASP A 156 1.40 -18.63 2.34
N VAL A 157 2.07 -17.50 2.50
CA VAL A 157 3.12 -17.06 1.60
C VAL A 157 4.40 -17.04 2.41
N THR A 158 5.26 -18.01 2.17
CA THR A 158 6.61 -18.07 2.72
C THR A 158 7.56 -17.22 1.88
N LEU A 159 8.79 -17.05 2.37
CA LEU A 159 9.80 -16.24 1.67
C LEU A 159 10.17 -16.81 0.30
N ASP A 160 10.25 -18.14 0.19
CA ASP A 160 10.54 -18.88 -1.03
C ASP A 160 9.37 -18.92 -2.02
N MET A 161 8.13 -18.69 -1.57
CA MET A 161 6.95 -18.67 -2.45
C MET A 161 6.84 -17.40 -3.31
N GLY A 162 7.72 -16.41 -3.14
CA GLY A 162 7.72 -15.24 -4.00
C GLY A 162 6.58 -14.25 -3.72
N GLY A 163 6.38 -13.92 -2.45
CA GLY A 163 5.46 -12.84 -2.05
C GLY A 163 5.80 -11.51 -2.74
N THR A 164 4.81 -10.61 -2.79
CA THR A 164 4.99 -9.29 -3.43
C THR A 164 6.09 -8.52 -2.72
N LEU A 165 7.06 -8.03 -3.50
CA LEU A 165 8.05 -7.07 -3.03
C LEU A 165 7.42 -5.67 -3.09
N SER A 166 7.63 -4.87 -2.05
CA SER A 166 7.18 -3.48 -2.00
C SER A 166 8.32 -2.55 -1.57
N VAL A 167 8.27 -1.30 -2.02
CA VAL A 167 9.15 -0.21 -1.59
C VAL A 167 8.33 0.81 -0.79
N PRO A 168 8.28 0.71 0.55
CA PRO A 168 7.47 1.61 1.37
C PRO A 168 7.77 3.09 1.10
N GLY A 169 6.70 3.89 1.02
CA GLY A 169 6.79 5.34 0.84
C GLY A 169 7.22 5.80 -0.56
N SER A 170 7.22 4.94 -1.57
CA SER A 170 7.58 5.33 -2.95
C SER A 170 6.41 5.88 -3.77
N HIS A 171 5.19 5.70 -3.28
CA HIS A 171 3.95 5.92 -4.03
C HIS A 171 3.66 7.37 -4.43
N LEU A 172 4.35 8.33 -3.81
CA LEU A 172 4.25 9.77 -4.14
C LEU A 172 5.34 10.21 -5.13
N ARG A 173 6.26 9.31 -5.52
CA ARG A 173 7.24 9.59 -6.59
C ARG A 173 6.60 9.44 -7.95
N ARG A 174 6.57 10.54 -8.69
CA ARG A 174 6.17 10.56 -10.10
C ARG A 174 7.32 10.13 -10.98
N THR A 175 7.44 8.82 -11.16
CA THR A 175 8.38 8.19 -12.11
C THR A 175 7.56 7.46 -13.17
N ASN A 176 8.08 7.39 -14.40
CA ASN A 176 7.44 6.58 -15.43
C ASN A 176 7.38 5.11 -14.95
N GLU A 177 6.23 4.47 -15.15
CA GLU A 177 5.86 3.21 -14.51
C GLU A 177 6.91 2.12 -14.69
N THR A 178 7.21 1.74 -15.94
CA THR A 178 8.18 0.69 -16.25
C THR A 178 9.64 1.12 -15.99
N ASP A 179 9.94 2.43 -16.07
CA ASP A 179 11.29 2.96 -15.81
C ASP A 179 11.75 2.73 -14.37
N THR A 180 10.79 2.57 -13.44
CA THR A 180 11.04 2.17 -12.05
C THR A 180 11.82 0.86 -11.95
N GLY A 181 11.71 -0.01 -12.96
CA GLY A 181 12.42 -1.29 -13.01
C GLY A 181 13.95 -1.17 -13.01
N ARG A 182 14.50 0.04 -13.28
CA ARG A 182 15.95 0.30 -13.17
C ARG A 182 16.43 0.37 -11.72
N TYR A 183 15.55 0.70 -10.78
CA TYR A 183 15.87 0.69 -9.35
C TYR A 183 15.87 -0.74 -8.85
N GLN A 184 17.00 -1.18 -8.31
CA GLN A 184 17.20 -2.53 -7.81
C GLN A 184 17.88 -2.46 -6.44
N ASN A 185 17.67 -3.48 -5.61
CA ASN A 185 18.35 -3.64 -4.32
C ASN A 185 18.23 -2.40 -3.40
N LEU A 186 17.06 -1.74 -3.39
CA LEU A 186 16.82 -0.61 -2.50
C LEU A 186 16.77 -1.08 -1.05
N LEU A 187 17.37 -0.30 -0.14
CA LEU A 187 17.40 -0.64 1.28
C LEU A 187 16.01 -0.46 1.92
N GLY A 188 15.56 -1.41 2.74
CA GLY A 188 14.24 -1.34 3.38
C GLY A 188 13.08 -1.77 2.47
N GLN A 189 13.35 -2.40 1.33
CA GLN A 189 12.33 -3.16 0.60
C GLN A 189 11.78 -4.29 1.47
N SER A 190 10.47 -4.53 1.39
CA SER A 190 9.82 -5.64 2.08
C SER A 190 9.38 -6.70 1.08
N ARG A 191 9.62 -7.98 1.40
CA ARG A 191 9.02 -9.12 0.69
C ARG A 191 7.90 -9.66 1.56
N LEU A 192 6.70 -9.72 1.03
CA LEU A 192 5.55 -10.17 1.80
C LEU A 192 5.71 -11.63 2.21
N VAL A 193 5.72 -11.86 3.52
CA VAL A 193 5.53 -13.17 4.15
C VAL A 193 4.32 -13.05 5.05
N CYS A 194 3.31 -13.87 4.83
CA CYS A 194 2.03 -13.73 5.50
C CYS A 194 1.27 -15.05 5.65
N PRO A 195 0.41 -15.17 6.68
CA PRO A 195 -0.52 -16.28 6.78
C PRO A 195 -1.60 -16.20 5.70
N ALA A 196 -2.24 -17.34 5.43
CA ALA A 196 -3.44 -17.43 4.60
C ALA A 196 -4.53 -16.48 5.09
N GLY A 197 -5.26 -15.92 4.14
CA GLY A 197 -6.33 -14.97 4.43
C GLY A 197 -5.87 -13.53 4.61
N THR A 198 -4.61 -13.24 4.29
CA THR A 198 -4.07 -11.88 4.34
C THR A 198 -4.57 -11.05 3.18
N VAL A 199 -4.99 -9.82 3.48
CA VAL A 199 -5.37 -8.80 2.50
C VAL A 199 -4.43 -7.60 2.65
N VAL A 200 -3.86 -7.14 1.56
CA VAL A 200 -3.02 -5.93 1.53
C VAL A 200 -3.64 -4.91 0.60
N PHE A 201 -3.95 -3.73 1.12
CA PHE A 201 -4.30 -2.56 0.32
C PHE A 201 -3.03 -1.79 -0.05
N LEU A 202 -2.86 -1.46 -1.32
CA LEU A 202 -1.74 -0.70 -1.87
C LEU A 202 -2.26 0.55 -2.57
N HIS A 203 -1.62 1.70 -2.35
CA HIS A 203 -1.74 2.84 -3.24
C HIS A 203 -1.24 2.43 -4.63
N HIS A 204 -1.97 2.76 -5.71
CA HIS A 204 -1.61 2.27 -7.05
C HIS A 204 -0.19 2.71 -7.50
N GLY A 205 0.26 3.90 -7.08
CA GLY A 205 1.62 4.37 -7.33
C GLY A 205 2.74 3.66 -6.54
N LEU A 206 2.44 2.81 -5.56
CA LEU A 206 3.47 2.15 -4.75
C LEU A 206 4.32 1.23 -5.63
N TRP A 207 5.65 1.35 -5.53
CA TRP A 207 6.55 0.52 -6.29
C TRP A 207 6.56 -0.88 -5.71
N HIS A 208 6.20 -1.85 -6.55
CA HIS A 208 6.08 -3.24 -6.14
C HIS A 208 6.40 -4.19 -7.29
N GLY A 209 6.45 -5.48 -7.00
CA GLY A 209 6.61 -6.51 -8.02
C GLY A 209 6.53 -7.92 -7.46
N GLY A 210 5.88 -8.83 -8.19
CA GLY A 210 5.86 -10.25 -7.85
C GLY A 210 7.26 -10.85 -7.90
N ARG A 211 7.64 -11.60 -6.87
CA ARG A 211 8.95 -12.26 -6.80
C ARG A 211 8.85 -13.67 -7.37
N ARG A 212 10.02 -14.21 -7.74
CA ARG A 212 10.17 -15.61 -8.17
C ARG A 212 9.59 -16.55 -7.12
N ASN A 213 8.99 -17.64 -7.55
CA ASN A 213 8.53 -18.69 -6.69
C ASN A 213 9.55 -19.83 -6.72
N ASP A 214 10.39 -19.91 -5.69
CA ASP A 214 11.42 -20.95 -5.55
C ASP A 214 10.89 -22.20 -4.83
N SER A 215 9.63 -22.18 -4.38
CA SER A 215 8.99 -23.30 -3.67
C SER A 215 8.44 -24.38 -4.64
N ASP A 216 7.95 -25.47 -4.05
CA ASP A 216 7.31 -26.57 -4.78
C ASP A 216 5.78 -26.44 -4.87
N ALA A 217 5.21 -25.31 -4.40
CA ALA A 217 3.77 -25.04 -4.40
C ALA A 217 3.41 -23.88 -5.33
N VAL A 218 2.26 -23.96 -5.99
CA VAL A 218 1.70 -22.82 -6.75
C VAL A 218 1.29 -21.71 -5.79
N ARG A 219 1.54 -20.45 -6.14
CA ARG A 219 1.17 -19.27 -5.33
C ARG A 219 0.14 -18.41 -6.03
N TYR A 220 -1.08 -18.39 -5.48
CA TYR A 220 -2.16 -17.51 -5.93
C TYR A 220 -2.15 -16.17 -5.20
N MET A 221 -2.49 -15.11 -5.92
CA MET A 221 -2.89 -13.81 -5.37
C MET A 221 -4.01 -13.25 -6.22
N PHE A 222 -5.10 -12.80 -5.60
CA PHE A 222 -6.19 -12.12 -6.30
C PHE A 222 -6.08 -10.61 -6.10
N LYS A 223 -5.97 -9.89 -7.21
CA LYS A 223 -5.81 -8.45 -7.26
C LYS A 223 -7.09 -7.79 -7.75
N ILE A 224 -7.56 -6.74 -7.07
CA ILE A 224 -8.61 -5.85 -7.58
C ILE A 224 -8.15 -4.41 -7.42
N ARG A 225 -8.26 -3.60 -8.47
CA ARG A 225 -8.00 -2.15 -8.39
C ARG A 225 -9.30 -1.38 -8.41
N PHE A 226 -9.40 -0.42 -7.50
CA PHE A 226 -10.59 0.40 -7.29
C PHE A 226 -10.31 1.88 -7.59
N ASN A 227 -11.25 2.53 -8.26
CA ASN A 227 -11.28 3.98 -8.37
C ASN A 227 -12.31 4.57 -7.40
N PRO A 228 -12.01 5.74 -6.80
CA PRO A 228 -12.97 6.47 -5.97
C PRO A 228 -14.13 7.01 -6.82
N ALA A 229 -15.35 6.95 -6.28
CA ALA A 229 -16.54 7.56 -6.87
C ALA A 229 -16.90 8.91 -6.23
N VAL A 230 -16.22 9.28 -5.15
CA VAL A 230 -16.38 10.53 -4.42
C VAL A 230 -15.02 11.12 -4.08
N ARG A 231 -14.97 12.41 -3.72
CA ARG A 231 -13.73 12.99 -3.19
C ARG A 231 -13.32 12.25 -1.91
N GLN A 232 -12.06 11.81 -1.86
CA GLN A 232 -11.51 11.09 -0.72
C GLN A 232 -11.20 12.06 0.43
N ARG A 233 -12.23 12.55 1.12
CA ARG A 233 -12.11 13.50 2.23
C ARG A 233 -12.85 12.99 3.46
N ARG A 234 -12.13 12.81 4.57
CA ARG A 234 -12.65 12.35 5.87
C ARG A 234 -13.57 11.13 5.77
N LEU A 235 -13.15 10.12 4.99
CA LEU A 235 -13.90 8.88 4.77
C LEU A 235 -13.67 7.81 5.86
N TRP A 236 -12.83 8.12 6.84
CA TRP A 236 -12.43 7.24 7.94
C TRP A 236 -12.90 7.82 9.29
N ASP A 237 -12.67 7.13 10.40
CA ASP A 237 -12.97 7.64 11.73
C ASP A 237 -11.96 8.72 12.12
N THR A 238 -12.42 9.97 12.18
CA THR A 238 -11.59 11.14 12.50
C THR A 238 -11.61 11.52 13.98
N SER A 239 -12.11 10.65 14.87
CA SER A 239 -12.16 10.94 16.31
C SER A 239 -10.77 11.09 16.96
N ASP A 240 -9.75 10.46 16.36
CA ASP A 240 -8.34 10.50 16.76
C ASP A 240 -7.48 11.40 15.86
N LEU A 241 -8.07 12.37 15.13
CA LEU A 241 -7.33 13.17 14.14
C LEU A 241 -6.15 13.95 14.73
N GLU A 242 -6.30 14.42 15.97
CA GLU A 242 -5.28 15.18 16.72
C GLU A 242 -4.35 14.28 17.55
N ASP A 243 -4.43 12.95 17.42
CA ASP A 243 -3.53 12.04 18.11
C ASP A 243 -2.07 12.28 17.63
N PRO A 244 -1.10 12.52 18.54
CA PRO A 244 0.29 12.78 18.17
C PRO A 244 0.90 11.72 17.25
N ARG A 245 0.44 10.47 17.33
CA ARG A 245 0.88 9.37 16.46
C ARG A 245 0.55 9.60 14.99
N VAL A 246 -0.45 10.41 14.67
CA VAL A 246 -0.73 10.85 13.29
C VAL A 246 0.49 11.59 12.72
N ALA A 247 1.03 12.55 13.47
CA ALA A 247 2.20 13.30 13.06
C ALA A 247 3.45 12.40 12.98
N GLU A 248 3.62 11.50 13.94
CA GLU A 248 4.72 10.52 13.94
C GLU A 248 4.70 9.64 12.68
N GLU A 249 3.54 9.06 12.33
CA GLU A 249 3.36 8.26 11.12
C GLU A 249 3.69 9.07 9.87
N LEU A 250 3.14 10.29 9.74
CA LEU A 250 3.37 11.14 8.57
C LEU A 250 4.83 11.60 8.43
N MET A 251 5.59 11.67 9.52
CA MET A 251 7.02 12.01 9.52
C MET A 251 7.95 10.81 9.26
N THR A 252 7.42 9.60 9.11
CA THR A 252 8.22 8.37 8.88
C THR A 252 9.22 8.53 7.73
N THR A 253 10.44 8.04 7.90
CA THR A 253 11.46 8.00 6.83
C THR A 253 11.85 6.57 6.52
N PHE A 254 12.05 6.25 5.25
CA PHE A 254 12.46 4.91 4.84
C PHE A 254 13.96 4.84 4.48
N PRO A 255 14.63 3.70 4.70
CA PRO A 255 16.08 3.59 4.52
C PRO A 255 16.59 3.85 3.10
N TRP A 256 15.75 3.69 2.07
CA TRP A 256 16.11 3.98 0.67
C TRP A 256 15.98 5.47 0.32
N TYR A 257 15.51 6.32 1.23
CA TYR A 257 15.49 7.76 1.02
C TYR A 257 16.92 8.30 1.02
N GLU A 258 17.30 8.96 -0.06
CA GLU A 258 18.43 9.90 -0.01
C GLU A 258 18.03 11.08 0.91
N PRO A 259 18.93 11.60 1.77
CA PRO A 259 18.57 12.55 2.82
C PRO A 259 17.81 13.80 2.34
N ALA A 260 18.15 14.37 1.18
CA ALA A 260 17.42 15.51 0.62
C ALA A 260 16.07 15.08 0.04
N THR A 261 16.02 13.93 -0.64
CA THR A 261 14.80 13.38 -1.26
C THR A 261 13.77 12.98 -0.20
N GLY A 262 14.19 12.49 0.97
CA GLY A 262 13.27 12.13 2.06
C GLY A 262 12.40 13.30 2.54
N ARG A 263 12.92 14.54 2.46
CA ARG A 263 12.18 15.76 2.81
C ARG A 263 11.05 16.07 1.82
N LEU A 264 11.29 15.80 0.53
CA LEU A 264 10.27 15.95 -0.50
C LEU A 264 9.09 14.99 -0.26
N GLU A 265 9.36 13.80 0.27
CA GLU A 265 8.29 12.86 0.63
C GLU A 265 7.44 13.37 1.79
N ILE A 266 8.03 14.05 2.78
CA ILE A 266 7.26 14.69 3.86
C ILE A 266 6.37 15.79 3.28
N TYR A 267 6.91 16.64 2.41
CA TYR A 267 6.13 17.67 1.70
C TYR A 267 4.94 17.08 0.94
N ASN A 268 5.15 16.01 0.15
CA ASN A 268 4.07 15.37 -0.60
C ASN A 268 3.01 14.74 0.33
N ARG A 269 3.43 14.18 1.47
CA ARG A 269 2.51 13.63 2.48
C ARG A 269 1.68 14.71 3.15
N VAL A 270 2.26 15.87 3.45
CA VAL A 270 1.49 17.02 3.95
C VAL A 270 0.43 17.43 2.93
N LEU A 271 0.78 17.56 1.64
CA LEU A 271 -0.21 17.90 0.61
C LEU A 271 -1.33 16.85 0.49
N LEU A 272 -1.00 15.57 0.51
CA LEU A 272 -2.00 14.51 0.48
C LEU A 272 -2.88 14.56 1.74
N TRP A 273 -2.29 14.76 2.91
CA TRP A 273 -3.04 14.88 4.18
C TRP A 273 -3.97 16.10 4.19
N ARG A 274 -3.54 17.25 3.64
CA ARG A 274 -4.40 18.42 3.41
C ARG A 274 -5.59 18.07 2.53
N SER A 275 -5.42 17.32 1.45
CA SER A 275 -6.55 16.88 0.61
C SER A 275 -7.51 15.96 1.37
N LEU A 276 -6.96 14.98 2.11
CA LEU A 276 -7.72 13.96 2.83
C LEU A 276 -8.51 14.55 4.01
N THR A 277 -7.93 15.49 4.75
CA THR A 277 -8.60 16.17 5.88
C THR A 277 -9.41 17.38 5.43
N GLY A 278 -9.00 17.99 4.32
CA GLY A 278 -9.42 19.30 3.83
C GLY A 278 -9.07 20.46 4.75
N ASP A 279 -8.05 20.29 5.59
CA ASP A 279 -7.40 21.38 6.30
C ASP A 279 -6.22 21.88 5.46
N GLU A 280 -6.43 23.00 4.77
CA GLU A 280 -5.40 23.62 3.93
C GLU A 280 -4.25 24.25 4.75
N SER A 281 -4.41 24.38 6.07
CA SER A 281 -3.39 24.97 6.95
C SER A 281 -2.45 23.94 7.56
N PHE A 282 -2.82 22.65 7.57
CA PHE A 282 -2.05 21.58 8.18
C PHE A 282 -0.60 21.53 7.67
N ASP A 283 0.36 21.41 8.58
CA ASP A 283 1.77 21.20 8.25
C ASP A 283 2.47 20.52 9.46
N LEU A 284 3.46 19.68 9.21
CA LEU A 284 4.18 18.95 10.26
C LEU A 284 5.33 19.78 10.83
N GLU A 285 6.01 20.56 9.98
CA GLU A 285 7.12 21.44 10.39
C GLU A 285 7.33 22.59 9.40
N HIS A 286 6.25 23.18 8.86
CA HIS A 286 6.31 24.22 7.82
C HIS A 286 6.92 23.76 6.47
N TRP A 287 6.87 22.46 6.16
CA TRP A 287 7.40 21.93 4.90
C TRP A 287 6.71 22.54 3.69
N VAL A 288 5.39 22.69 3.75
CA VAL A 288 4.60 23.33 2.70
C VAL A 288 4.65 24.84 2.87
N THR A 289 4.43 25.34 4.08
CA THR A 289 4.41 26.79 4.36
C THR A 289 5.66 27.51 3.85
N ARG A 290 6.86 26.92 3.99
CA ARG A 290 8.13 27.54 3.54
C ARG A 290 8.20 27.80 2.04
N VAL A 291 7.51 27.00 1.23
CA VAL A 291 7.55 27.10 -0.25
C VAL A 291 6.25 27.67 -0.83
N SER A 292 5.27 27.99 0.01
CA SER A 292 4.00 28.59 -0.40
C SER A 292 4.01 30.13 -0.45
N ASN A 293 5.09 30.78 0.01
CA ASN A 293 5.18 32.24 -0.05
C ASN A 293 5.17 32.72 -1.51
N ARG A 294 4.14 33.48 -1.88
CA ARG A 294 3.96 34.07 -3.21
C ARG A 294 3.65 35.56 -3.07
N PRO A 295 4.67 36.43 -2.85
CA PRO A 295 4.47 37.88 -2.76
C PRO A 295 3.69 38.38 -3.98
N GLN A 296 2.63 39.15 -3.75
CA GLN A 296 1.80 39.75 -4.81
C GLN A 296 2.06 41.26 -4.95
N GLU A 297 2.79 41.86 -4.01
CA GLU A 297 3.11 43.29 -4.04
C GLU A 297 4.27 43.55 -5.00
N GLU A 298 4.10 44.57 -5.85
CA GLU A 298 5.16 45.12 -6.70
C GLU A 298 5.71 46.39 -6.05
N VAL A 299 7.03 46.59 -6.14
CA VAL A 299 7.65 47.85 -5.71
C VAL A 299 7.21 48.95 -6.69
N ALA A 300 6.71 50.06 -6.15
CA ALA A 300 6.30 51.25 -6.89
C ALA A 300 7.43 51.89 -7.72
#